data_AF-A0A3N9NIS6-F1
#
_entry.id   AF-A0A3N9NIS6-F1
#
_cell.length_a   1.000
_cell.length_b   1.000
_cell.length_c   1.000
_cell.angle_alpha   90.00
_cell.angle_beta   90.00
_cell.angle_gamma   90.00
#
_symmetry.space_group_name_H-M   'P 1'
#
loop_
_entity.id
_entity.type
_entity.pdbx_description
1 polymer ?
#
loop_
_entity_poly.entity_id
_entity_poly.type
_entity_poly.pdbx_seq_one_letter_code
_entity_poly.pdbx_strand_id
1 'polypeptide(L)'
;MYRWTAVFSFITGLVLVGFLIKSNLASPSPDSSQKQGLVQRGKYLVEFGGCNDCHTPKIFTEKGPVFDENRLMSGHPAGSRLPEIDKRALVPGSWMLFSSDLTAAVGPFGMTYAANLTPDDQT
;
A
#
# COMPACT_ATOMS: atom_id res chain seq x y z
N MET A 1 58.34 -16.25 -19.86
CA MET A 1 56.86 -16.37 -19.86
C MET A 1 56.22 -16.18 -18.47
N TYR A 2 56.88 -16.49 -17.36
CA TYR A 2 56.32 -16.35 -15.98
C TYR A 2 56.13 -14.92 -15.44
N ARG A 3 56.70 -13.89 -16.09
CA ARG A 3 56.65 -12.49 -15.59
C ARG A 3 55.36 -11.75 -15.95
N TRP A 4 54.65 -12.18 -16.99
CA TRP A 4 53.39 -11.55 -17.41
C TRP A 4 52.19 -12.13 -16.65
N THR A 5 52.22 -13.42 -16.30
CA THR A 5 51.16 -14.08 -15.51
C THR A 5 51.02 -13.49 -14.10
N ALA A 6 52.12 -13.14 -13.44
CA ALA A 6 52.10 -12.51 -12.12
C ALA A 6 51.51 -11.08 -12.16
N VAL A 7 51.78 -10.31 -13.22
CA VAL A 7 51.25 -8.95 -13.40
C VAL A 7 49.75 -8.99 -13.68
N PHE A 8 49.28 -9.91 -14.52
CA PHE A 8 47.85 -10.07 -14.79
C PHE A 8 47.06 -10.51 -13.54
N SER A 9 47.59 -11.43 -12.72
CA SER A 9 46.95 -11.83 -11.45
C SER A 9 46.90 -10.71 -10.41
N PHE A 10 47.90 -9.82 -10.38
CA PHE A 10 47.90 -8.69 -9.46
C PHE A 10 46.88 -7.61 -9.86
N ILE A 11 46.76 -7.35 -11.17
CA ILE A 11 45.77 -6.40 -11.71
C ILE A 11 44.35 -6.91 -11.51
N THR A 12 44.07 -8.20 -11.78
CA THR A 12 42.74 -8.77 -11.52
C THR A 12 42.40 -8.78 -10.03
N GLY A 13 43.37 -9.06 -9.15
CA GLY A 13 43.20 -8.95 -7.70
C GLY A 13 42.83 -7.53 -7.25
N LEU A 14 43.50 -6.50 -7.76
CA LEU A 14 43.19 -5.10 -7.44
C LEU A 14 41.82 -4.66 -7.97
N VAL A 15 41.42 -5.13 -9.16
CA VAL A 15 40.08 -4.84 -9.72
C VAL A 15 38.98 -5.49 -8.87
N LEU A 16 39.18 -6.73 -8.41
CA LEU A 16 38.25 -7.42 -7.51
C LEU A 16 38.13 -6.73 -6.15
N VAL A 17 39.25 -6.31 -5.57
CA VAL A 17 39.25 -5.54 -4.29
C VAL A 17 38.55 -4.20 -4.47
N GLY A 18 38.80 -3.47 -5.57
CA GLY A 18 38.12 -2.22 -5.87
C GLY A 18 36.60 -2.37 -6.05
N PHE A 19 36.15 -3.48 -6.62
CA PHE A 19 34.72 -3.81 -6.75
C PHE A 19 34.07 -4.09 -5.38
N LEU A 20 34.75 -4.84 -4.50
CA LEU A 20 34.27 -5.17 -3.15
C LEU A 20 34.23 -3.95 -2.20
N ILE A 21 35.09 -2.95 -2.41
CA ILE A 21 35.07 -1.70 -1.63
C ILE A 21 33.86 -0.84 -2.04
N LYS A 22 33.53 -0.77 -3.34
CA LYS A 22 32.37 0.01 -3.82
C LYS A 22 31.02 -0.51 -3.32
N SER A 23 30.89 -1.82 -3.10
CA SER A 23 29.62 -2.42 -2.63
C SER A 23 29.33 -2.20 -1.15
N ASN A 24 30.28 -1.71 -0.36
CA ASN A 24 30.12 -1.47 1.09
C ASN A 24 29.85 0.00 1.46
N LEU A 25 29.72 0.92 0.50
CA LEU A 25 29.24 2.27 0.81
C LEU A 25 27.72 2.22 1.01
N ALA A 26 27.29 2.33 2.27
CA ALA A 26 25.89 2.56 2.61
C ALA A 26 25.37 3.75 1.80
N SER A 27 24.22 3.58 1.15
CA SER A 27 23.61 4.67 0.38
C SER A 27 23.29 5.84 1.32
N PRO A 28 23.59 7.09 0.92
CA PRO A 28 23.24 8.25 1.72
C PRO A 28 21.73 8.29 1.94
N SER A 29 21.31 8.60 3.17
CA SER A 29 19.89 8.81 3.47
C SER A 29 19.34 9.93 2.60
N PRO A 30 18.09 9.81 2.11
CA PRO A 30 17.53 10.80 1.20
C PRO A 30 17.48 12.18 1.87
N ASP A 31 17.85 13.21 1.10
CA ASP A 31 17.72 14.60 1.54
C ASP A 31 16.25 15.03 1.61
N SER A 32 15.98 16.25 2.11
CA SER A 32 14.62 16.76 2.28
C SER A 32 13.82 16.82 0.96
N SER A 33 14.46 17.16 -0.16
CA SER A 33 13.82 17.23 -1.47
C SER A 33 13.48 15.84 -2.00
N GLN A 34 14.37 14.87 -1.80
CA GLN A 34 14.15 13.48 -2.16
C GLN A 34 13.01 12.87 -1.34
N LYS A 35 12.96 13.17 -0.03
CA LYS A 35 11.84 12.76 0.84
C LYS A 35 10.51 13.33 0.36
N GLN A 36 10.45 14.62 0.00
CA GLN A 36 9.24 15.22 -0.55
C GLN A 36 8.82 14.55 -1.86
N GLY A 37 9.78 14.23 -2.74
CA GLY A 37 9.52 13.47 -3.96
C GLY A 37 8.92 12.08 -3.68
N LEU A 38 9.41 11.39 -2.66
CA LEU A 38 8.86 10.09 -2.22
C LEU A 38 7.45 10.23 -1.65
N VAL A 39 7.17 11.27 -0.85
CA VAL A 39 5.83 11.54 -0.31
C VAL A 39 4.85 11.84 -1.45
N GLN A 40 5.23 12.68 -2.41
CA GLN A 40 4.39 13.01 -3.56
C GLN A 40 4.11 11.77 -4.42
N ARG A 41 5.12 10.92 -4.61
CA ARG A 41 4.96 9.64 -5.30
C ARG A 41 4.03 8.70 -4.54
N GLY A 42 4.16 8.61 -3.22
CA GLY A 42 3.27 7.81 -2.37
C GLY A 42 1.82 8.27 -2.49
N LYS A 43 1.58 9.58 -2.40
CA LYS A 43 0.26 10.19 -2.62
C LYS A 43 -0.33 9.78 -3.98
N TYR A 44 0.45 9.94 -5.05
CA TYR A 44 0.02 9.54 -6.40
C TYR A 44 -0.37 8.06 -6.48
N LEU A 45 0.43 7.16 -5.87
CA LEU A 45 0.14 5.73 -5.91
C LEU A 45 -1.15 5.36 -5.16
N VAL A 46 -1.42 6.00 -4.02
CA VAL A 46 -2.64 5.77 -3.24
C VAL A 46 -3.88 6.30 -3.97
N GLU A 47 -3.77 7.47 -4.58
CA GLU A 47 -4.86 8.07 -5.38
C GLU A 47 -5.12 7.24 -6.65
N PHE A 48 -4.07 6.88 -7.38
CA PHE A 48 -4.17 6.09 -8.61
C PHE A 48 -4.65 4.66 -8.35
N GLY A 49 -4.23 4.05 -7.24
CA GLY A 49 -4.61 2.70 -6.86
C GLY A 49 -6.06 2.54 -6.39
N GLY A 50 -6.83 3.63 -6.32
CA GLY A 50 -8.24 3.59 -5.91
C GLY A 50 -8.43 3.16 -4.45
N CYS A 51 -7.41 3.33 -3.60
CA CYS A 51 -7.47 2.78 -2.24
C CYS A 51 -8.63 3.38 -1.43
N ASN A 52 -8.94 4.67 -1.66
CA ASN A 52 -10.06 5.36 -1.03
C ASN A 52 -11.43 4.76 -1.38
N ASP A 53 -11.58 4.07 -2.51
CA ASP A 53 -12.86 3.52 -2.95
C ASP A 53 -13.39 2.50 -1.94
N CYS A 54 -12.50 1.66 -1.41
CA CYS A 54 -12.83 0.65 -0.40
C CYS A 54 -12.43 1.06 1.03
N HIS A 55 -11.33 1.80 1.21
CA HIS A 55 -10.77 2.09 2.54
C HIS A 55 -11.19 3.43 3.15
N THR A 56 -12.07 4.18 2.50
CA THR A 56 -12.60 5.43 3.04
C THR A 56 -14.12 5.34 3.15
N PRO A 57 -14.71 5.53 4.34
CA PRO A 57 -16.16 5.62 4.48
C PRO A 57 -16.75 6.71 3.58
N LYS A 58 -17.97 6.49 3.08
CA LYS A 58 -18.67 7.48 2.26
C LYS A 58 -19.75 8.21 3.04
N ILE A 59 -19.89 9.50 2.78
CA ILE A 59 -21.04 10.31 3.18
C ILE A 59 -21.95 10.52 1.97
N PHE A 60 -23.26 10.36 2.16
CA PHE A 60 -24.23 10.58 1.10
C PHE A 60 -24.61 12.06 1.04
N THR A 61 -24.37 12.67 -0.12
CA THR A 61 -24.77 14.04 -0.43
C THR A 61 -25.86 14.03 -1.50
N GLU A 62 -26.42 15.19 -1.82
CA GLU A 62 -27.37 15.35 -2.94
C GLU A 62 -26.80 14.89 -4.29
N LYS A 63 -25.46 14.91 -4.45
CA LYS A 63 -24.77 14.47 -5.67
C LYS A 63 -24.35 13.00 -5.63
N GLY A 64 -24.72 12.26 -4.58
CA GLY A 64 -24.32 10.88 -4.35
C GLY A 64 -23.25 10.72 -3.26
N PRO A 65 -22.69 9.50 -3.12
CA PRO A 65 -21.69 9.20 -2.11
C PRO A 65 -20.35 9.88 -2.44
N VAL A 66 -19.78 10.58 -1.47
CA VAL A 66 -18.43 11.16 -1.52
C VAL A 66 -17.60 10.66 -0.35
N PHE A 67 -16.28 10.73 -0.44
CA PHE A 67 -15.39 10.33 0.65
C PHE A 67 -15.61 11.19 1.90
N ASP A 68 -15.63 10.56 3.08
CA ASP A 68 -15.48 11.28 4.35
C ASP A 68 -14.02 11.72 4.52
N GLU A 69 -13.75 13.00 4.27
CA GLU A 69 -12.41 13.58 4.37
C GLU A 69 -11.83 13.52 5.78
N ASN A 70 -12.65 13.38 6.82
CA ASN A 70 -12.17 13.23 8.21
C ASN A 70 -11.74 11.79 8.53
N ARG A 71 -11.99 10.85 7.61
CA ARG A 71 -11.78 9.42 7.79
C ARG A 71 -11.11 8.79 6.57
N LEU A 72 -10.31 9.57 5.84
CA LEU A 72 -9.54 9.05 4.72
C LEU A 72 -8.74 7.83 5.16
N MET A 73 -8.88 6.73 4.42
CA MET A 73 -8.14 5.49 4.62
C MET A 73 -8.40 4.79 5.97
N SER A 74 -9.41 5.19 6.75
CA SER A 74 -9.67 4.63 8.07
C SER A 74 -10.25 3.21 8.07
N GLY A 75 -10.68 2.71 6.91
CA GLY A 75 -11.43 1.47 6.79
C GLY A 75 -12.87 1.57 7.31
N HIS A 76 -13.46 0.42 7.63
CA HIS A 76 -14.83 0.35 8.16
C HIS A 76 -14.94 0.93 9.58
N PRO A 77 -15.89 1.84 9.86
CA PRO A 77 -16.06 2.38 11.20
C PRO A 77 -16.63 1.31 12.15
N ALA A 78 -15.84 0.89 13.16
CA ALA A 78 -16.22 -0.15 14.11
C ALA A 78 -17.54 0.10 14.88
N GLY A 79 -17.93 1.37 15.05
CA GLY A 79 -19.19 1.76 15.70
C GLY A 79 -20.38 1.94 14.77
N SER A 80 -20.21 1.74 13.45
CA SER A 80 -21.31 1.89 12.50
C SER A 80 -22.32 0.75 12.67
N ARG A 81 -23.62 1.07 12.51
CA ARG A 81 -24.67 0.06 12.49
C ARG A 81 -24.90 -0.38 11.06
N LEU A 82 -24.62 -1.65 10.78
CA LEU A 82 -24.99 -2.27 9.52
C LEU A 82 -26.45 -2.73 9.54
N PRO A 83 -27.15 -2.65 8.39
CA PRO A 83 -28.50 -3.18 8.28
C PRO A 83 -28.51 -4.69 8.45
N GLU A 84 -29.67 -5.24 8.81
CA GLU A 84 -29.86 -6.70 8.84
C GLU A 84 -29.65 -7.30 7.44
N ILE A 85 -28.99 -8.46 7.42
CA ILE A 85 -28.66 -9.16 6.18
C ILE A 85 -29.78 -10.15 5.87
N ASP A 86 -30.42 -10.01 4.69
CA ASP A 86 -31.31 -11.06 4.20
C ASP A 86 -30.48 -12.29 3.79
N LYS A 87 -30.57 -13.35 4.60
CA LYS A 87 -29.85 -14.62 4.36
C LYS A 87 -30.21 -15.26 3.02
N ARG A 88 -31.37 -14.96 2.44
CA ARG A 88 -31.76 -15.45 1.11
C ARG A 88 -30.84 -14.91 0.02
N ALA A 89 -30.22 -13.75 0.23
CA ALA A 89 -29.27 -13.15 -0.70
C ALA A 89 -27.85 -13.74 -0.59
N LEU A 90 -27.59 -14.67 0.34
CA LEU A 90 -26.27 -15.28 0.55
C LEU A 90 -26.14 -16.69 -0.06
N VAL A 91 -27.16 -17.16 -0.79
CA VAL A 91 -27.12 -18.48 -1.44
C VAL A 91 -26.22 -18.45 -2.67
N PRO A 92 -25.52 -19.55 -3.01
CA PRO A 92 -24.72 -19.64 -4.23
C PRO A 92 -25.51 -19.22 -5.47
N GLY A 93 -24.91 -18.36 -6.30
CA GLY A 93 -25.58 -17.77 -7.48
C GLY A 93 -26.24 -16.41 -7.24
N SER A 94 -26.27 -15.93 -5.98
CA SER A 94 -26.72 -14.56 -5.66
C SER A 94 -25.60 -13.53 -5.83
N TRP A 95 -25.99 -12.25 -5.84
CA TRP A 95 -25.08 -11.10 -5.87
C TRP A 95 -24.44 -10.87 -4.50
N MET A 96 -23.26 -10.24 -4.47
CA MET A 96 -22.67 -9.76 -3.22
C MET A 96 -23.39 -8.50 -2.73
N LEU A 97 -23.53 -8.38 -1.42
CA LEU A 97 -24.10 -7.19 -0.78
C LEU A 97 -22.99 -6.29 -0.28
N PHE A 98 -23.13 -4.99 -0.49
CA PHE A 98 -22.21 -3.97 0.03
C PHE A 98 -22.96 -3.04 0.97
N SER A 99 -22.29 -2.57 2.02
CA SER A 99 -22.81 -1.49 2.85
C SER A 99 -22.92 -0.19 2.04
N SER A 100 -23.78 0.72 2.47
CA SER A 100 -23.99 1.99 1.77
C SER A 100 -22.71 2.83 1.69
N ASP A 101 -21.85 2.75 2.70
CA ASP A 101 -20.56 3.44 2.75
C ASP A 101 -19.43 2.70 2.02
N LEU A 102 -19.72 1.56 1.38
CA LEU A 102 -18.80 0.72 0.61
C LEU A 102 -17.59 0.19 1.39
N THR A 103 -17.67 0.12 2.72
CA THR A 103 -16.58 -0.39 3.56
C THR A 103 -16.85 -1.78 4.14
N ALA A 104 -18.04 -2.35 3.93
CA ALA A 104 -18.35 -3.72 4.31
C ALA A 104 -19.00 -4.48 3.14
N ALA A 105 -18.71 -5.77 3.04
CA ALA A 105 -19.27 -6.65 2.03
C ALA A 105 -19.75 -7.96 2.65
N VAL A 106 -20.79 -8.55 2.08
CA VAL A 106 -21.32 -9.85 2.50
C VAL A 106 -21.46 -10.76 1.29
N GLY A 107 -20.96 -11.98 1.43
CA GLY A 107 -21.10 -13.04 0.43
C GLY A 107 -21.19 -14.42 1.07
N PRO A 108 -21.07 -15.49 0.26
CA PRO A 108 -21.11 -16.88 0.75
C PRO A 108 -19.99 -17.22 1.75
N PHE A 109 -18.94 -16.40 1.81
CA PHE A 109 -17.82 -16.49 2.75
C PHE A 109 -18.07 -15.75 4.09
N GLY A 110 -19.24 -15.14 4.27
CA GLY A 110 -19.56 -14.31 5.43
C GLY A 110 -19.40 -12.81 5.14
N MET A 111 -19.15 -12.03 6.20
CA MET A 111 -19.01 -10.58 6.14
C MET A 111 -17.55 -10.18 6.27
N THR A 112 -17.12 -9.23 5.44
CA THR A 112 -15.77 -8.64 5.45
C THR A 112 -15.85 -7.13 5.57
N TYR A 113 -14.77 -6.53 6.08
CA TYR A 113 -14.67 -5.10 6.35
C TYR A 113 -13.37 -4.56 5.79
N ALA A 114 -13.40 -3.33 5.30
CA ALA A 114 -12.21 -2.62 4.85
C ALA A 114 -11.28 -2.32 6.03
N ALA A 115 -10.00 -2.63 5.87
CA ALA A 115 -8.98 -2.41 6.90
C ALA A 115 -8.65 -0.92 7.06
N ASN A 116 -8.16 -0.54 8.25
CA ASN A 116 -7.56 0.76 8.47
C ASN A 116 -6.15 0.80 7.86
N LEU A 117 -5.90 1.74 6.95
CA LEU A 117 -4.62 1.98 6.28
C LEU A 117 -3.97 3.29 6.72
N THR A 118 -4.51 3.98 7.73
CA THR A 118 -3.79 5.09 8.35
C THR A 118 -2.50 4.58 8.97
N PRO A 119 -1.43 5.40 9.00
CA PRO A 119 -0.21 5.06 9.72
C PRO A 119 -0.53 4.63 11.16
N ASP A 120 0.19 3.61 11.64
CA ASP A 120 0.24 3.30 13.07
C ASP A 120 1.19 4.31 13.73
N ASP A 121 0.88 4.76 14.94
CA ASP A 121 1.76 5.65 15.71
C ASP A 121 3.14 5.04 15.99
N GLN A 122 3.26 3.70 15.91
CA GLN A 122 4.49 2.95 16.22
C GLN A 122 5.43 2.73 15.03
N THR A 123 5.07 3.17 13.81
CA THR A 123 5.87 2.94 12.58
C THR A 123 5.93 4.17 11.69
#